data_AF-A0A0F9I059-F1
#
_entry.id   AF-A0A0F9I059-F1
#
_cell.length_a   1.000
_cell.length_b   1.000
_cell.length_c   1.000
_cell.angle_alpha   90.00
_cell.angle_beta   90.00
_cell.angle_gamma   90.00
#
_symmetry.space_group_name_H-M   'P 1'
#
loop_
_entity.id
_entity.type
_entity.pdbx_description
1 polymer ?
#
loop_
_entity_poly.entity_id
_entity_poly.type
_entity_poly.pdbx_seq_one_letter_code
_entity_poly.pdbx_strand_id
1 'polypeptide(L)'
;GWKSIGLYEHPAKHQVGVFGNVVYSPAGMYCLKVGSTIMSCPQTWAAKIHKEEGDEKQSAIIIRNVPEPIRRSLKARAASEGKSMQGLVLELITRHVA
;
A
#
# COMPACT_ATOMS: atom_id res chain seq x y z
N GLY A 1 -11.73 -0.52 -6.44
CA GLY A 1 -10.68 0.11 -7.26
C GLY A 1 -9.52 0.46 -6.37
N TRP A 2 -8.29 0.36 -6.87
CA TRP A 2 -7.08 0.73 -6.14
C TRP A 2 -6.90 2.26 -6.08
N LYS A 3 -6.16 2.77 -5.09
CA LYS A 3 -5.81 4.18 -4.94
C LYS A 3 -4.35 4.28 -4.46
N SER A 4 -3.61 5.23 -5.03
CA SER A 4 -2.22 5.47 -4.65
C SER A 4 -2.07 6.02 -3.23
N ILE A 5 -0.94 5.69 -2.61
CA ILE A 5 -0.57 6.17 -1.28
C ILE A 5 -0.08 7.61 -1.39
N GLY A 6 0.75 7.90 -2.40
CA GLY A 6 1.31 9.21 -2.66
C GLY A 6 0.35 10.18 -3.38
N LEU A 7 0.66 11.46 -3.25
CA LEU A 7 0.18 12.52 -4.13
C LEU A 7 1.20 12.74 -5.25
N TYR A 8 0.72 12.74 -6.49
CA TYR A 8 1.55 12.86 -7.67
C TYR A 8 1.12 14.06 -8.49
N GLU A 9 2.10 14.78 -9.01
CA GLU A 9 1.86 15.86 -9.98
C GLU A 9 1.43 15.27 -11.31
N HIS A 10 0.44 15.89 -11.95
CA HIS A 10 0.00 15.50 -13.27
C HIS A 10 1.13 15.69 -14.31
N PRO A 11 1.51 14.66 -15.09
CA PRO A 11 2.71 14.72 -15.94
C PRO A 11 2.55 15.59 -17.19
N ALA A 12 1.33 15.98 -17.57
CA ALA A 12 1.10 16.84 -18.73
C ALA A 12 1.50 18.29 -18.45
N LYS A 13 2.29 18.89 -19.34
CA LYS A 13 2.82 20.26 -19.21
C LYS A 13 1.76 21.35 -18.98
N HIS A 14 0.54 21.16 -19.46
CA HIS A 14 -0.56 22.11 -19.27
C HIS A 14 -1.30 21.94 -17.93
N GLN A 15 -0.90 20.95 -17.12
CA GLN A 15 -1.44 20.65 -15.78
C GLN A 15 -0.34 20.73 -14.70
N VAL A 16 0.72 21.50 -14.95
CA VAL A 16 1.79 21.74 -13.96
C VAL A 16 1.17 22.35 -12.69
N GLY A 17 1.61 21.86 -11.53
CA GLY A 17 1.08 22.25 -10.22
C GLY A 17 -0.21 21.53 -9.81
N VAL A 18 -0.75 20.63 -10.63
CA VAL A 18 -1.95 19.84 -10.29
C VAL A 18 -1.54 18.55 -9.61
N PHE A 19 -1.81 18.42 -8.32
CA PHE A 19 -1.47 17.25 -7.51
C PHE A 19 -2.72 16.45 -7.13
N GLY A 20 -2.64 15.13 -7.23
CA GLY A 20 -3.74 14.24 -6.83
C GLY A 20 -3.26 12.82 -6.56
N ASN A 21 -4.18 11.98 -6.09
CA ASN A 21 -3.91 10.54 -5.98
C ASN A 21 -4.27 9.85 -7.29
N VAL A 22 -3.46 8.89 -7.72
CA VAL A 22 -3.80 8.00 -8.82
C VAL A 22 -4.84 7.00 -8.32
N VAL A 23 -5.91 6.78 -9.07
CA VAL A 23 -6.96 5.80 -8.73
C VAL A 23 -7.20 4.87 -9.92
N TYR A 24 -7.40 3.59 -9.64
CA TYR A 24 -7.83 2.60 -10.63
C TYR A 24 -9.34 2.42 -10.53
N SER A 25 -10.05 2.95 -11.52
CA SER A 25 -11.52 2.93 -11.57
C SER A 25 -12.05 1.51 -11.86
N PRO A 26 -13.30 1.20 -11.44
CA PRO A 26 -13.95 -0.06 -11.80
C PRO A 26 -14.11 -0.27 -13.32
N ALA A 27 -14.07 0.80 -14.11
CA ALA A 27 -14.09 0.75 -15.57
C ALA A 27 -12.74 0.33 -16.19
N GLY A 28 -11.75 -0.02 -15.37
CA GLY A 28 -10.45 -0.52 -15.83
C GLY A 28 -9.45 0.55 -16.26
N MET A 29 -9.71 1.82 -15.92
CA MET A 29 -8.84 2.95 -16.28
C MET A 29 -8.26 3.65 -15.05
N TYR A 30 -7.03 4.12 -15.17
CA TYR A 30 -6.41 5.01 -14.19
C TYR A 30 -6.85 6.46 -14.38
N CYS A 31 -7.06 7.15 -13.27
CA CYS A 31 -7.40 8.57 -13.23
C CYS A 31 -6.62 9.27 -12.12
N LEU A 32 -6.43 10.58 -12.25
CA LEU A 32 -5.93 11.42 -11.16
C LEU A 32 -7.12 12.02 -10.42
N LYS A 33 -7.24 11.75 -9.11
CA LYS A 33 -8.25 12.34 -8.25
C LYS A 33 -7.68 13.56 -7.52
N VAL A 34 -8.25 14.73 -7.79
CA VAL A 34 -7.88 16.01 -7.19
C VAL A 34 -9.07 16.52 -6.40
N GLY A 35 -9.03 16.37 -5.08
CA GLY A 35 -10.20 16.63 -4.22
C GLY A 35 -11.40 15.75 -4.60
N SER A 36 -12.50 16.37 -5.01
CA SER A 36 -13.71 15.70 -5.50
C SER A 36 -13.70 15.41 -7.01
N THR A 37 -12.74 15.97 -7.75
CA THR A 37 -12.70 15.90 -9.22
C THR A 37 -11.86 14.72 -9.68
N ILE A 38 -12.31 14.06 -10.75
CA ILE A 38 -11.56 13.00 -11.43
C ILE A 38 -11.08 13.54 -12.78
N MET A 39 -9.79 13.37 -13.06
CA MET A 39 -9.14 13.82 -14.29
C MET A 39 -8.50 12.63 -14.99
N SER A 40 -8.45 12.66 -16.32
CA SER A 40 -7.67 11.69 -17.08
C SER A 40 -6.17 11.86 -16.79
N CYS A 41 -5.41 10.78 -16.88
CA CYS A 41 -3.97 10.82 -16.76
C CYS A 41 -3.33 9.78 -17.70
N PRO A 42 -2.05 9.90 -18.06
CA PRO A 42 -1.38 8.91 -18.88
C PRO A 42 -1.35 7.53 -18.20
N GLN A 43 -1.92 6.52 -18.87
CA GLN A 43 -2.13 5.20 -18.27
C GLN A 43 -0.82 4.49 -17.92
N THR A 44 0.23 4.64 -18.74
CA THR A 44 1.54 4.02 -18.50
C THR A 44 2.26 4.59 -17.27
N TRP A 45 2.15 5.90 -17.06
CA TRP A 45 2.66 6.58 -15.88
C TRP A 45 1.94 6.13 -14.60
N ALA A 46 0.60 6.12 -14.64
CA ALA A 46 -0.21 5.67 -13.52
C ALA A 46 -0.01 4.18 -13.20
N ALA A 47 0.13 3.33 -14.23
CA ALA A 47 0.44 1.91 -14.06
C ALA A 47 1.84 1.68 -13.45
N LYS A 48 2.82 2.52 -13.77
CA LYS A 48 4.14 2.47 -13.14
C LYS A 48 4.03 2.78 -11.64
N ILE A 49 3.30 3.82 -11.26
CA ILE A 49 3.03 4.16 -9.85
C ILE A 49 2.32 3.01 -9.14
N HIS A 50 1.24 2.47 -9.72
CA HIS A 50 0.53 1.33 -9.14
C HIS A 50 1.42 0.10 -9.03
N LYS A 51 2.32 -0.14 -10.00
CA LYS A 51 3.30 -1.22 -9.89
C LYS A 51 4.31 -0.94 -8.78
N GLU A 52 4.86 0.26 -8.68
CA GLU A 52 5.88 0.61 -7.68
C GLU A 52 5.31 0.59 -6.25
N GLU A 53 4.13 1.16 -6.04
CA GLU A 53 3.42 1.11 -4.75
C GLU A 53 2.78 -0.27 -4.50
N GLY A 54 2.45 -1.03 -5.55
CA GLY A 54 2.02 -2.43 -5.44
C GLY A 54 3.18 -3.39 -5.16
N ASP A 55 4.39 -3.05 -5.61
CA ASP A 55 5.67 -3.70 -5.30
C ASP A 55 6.30 -3.16 -4.00
N GLU A 56 5.70 -2.16 -3.33
CA GLU A 56 5.70 -2.12 -1.86
C GLU A 56 4.86 -3.28 -1.30
N LYS A 57 5.16 -4.50 -1.78
CA LYS A 57 4.89 -5.75 -1.09
C LYS A 57 5.54 -5.63 0.27
N GLN A 58 4.73 -5.29 1.28
CA GLN A 58 4.99 -5.54 2.69
C GLN A 58 6.47 -5.38 3.03
N SER A 59 6.98 -4.14 3.09
CA SER A 59 8.34 -3.88 3.54
C SER A 59 8.61 -4.78 4.76
N ALA A 60 9.50 -5.76 4.61
CA ALA A 60 9.64 -6.82 5.59
C ALA A 60 10.02 -6.17 6.93
N ILE A 61 9.12 -6.25 7.92
CA ILE A 61 9.37 -5.64 9.22
C ILE A 61 10.40 -6.49 9.94
N ILE A 62 11.60 -5.94 10.14
CA ILE A 62 12.67 -6.62 10.88
C ILE A 62 12.52 -6.28 12.37
N ILE A 63 11.99 -7.21 13.16
CA ILE A 63 11.98 -7.10 14.61
C ILE A 63 13.26 -7.73 15.17
N ARG A 64 14.09 -6.92 15.82
CA ARG A 64 15.36 -7.35 16.42
C ARG A 64 15.16 -7.69 17.89
N ASN A 65 16.07 -8.52 18.43
CA ASN A 65 16.13 -8.87 19.86
C ASN A 65 14.85 -9.52 20.43
N VAL A 66 14.10 -10.26 19.61
CA VAL A 66 12.94 -11.03 20.10
C VAL A 66 13.46 -12.25 20.90
N PRO A 67 13.09 -12.39 22.18
CA PRO A 67 13.44 -13.57 22.97
C PRO A 67 12.97 -14.86 22.28
N GLU A 68 13.82 -15.90 22.31
CA GLU A 68 13.54 -17.18 21.66
C GLU A 68 12.19 -17.81 22.05
N PRO A 69 11.74 -17.78 23.33
CA PRO A 69 10.44 -18.31 23.71
C PRO A 69 9.27 -17.56 23.03
N ILE A 70 9.39 -16.23 22.91
CA ILE A 70 8.37 -15.39 22.26
C ILE A 70 8.35 -15.68 20.76
N ARG A 71 9.52 -15.81 20.13
CA ARG A 71 9.64 -16.15 18.71
C ARG A 71 8.96 -17.48 18.39
N ARG A 72 9.18 -18.50 19.22
CA ARG A 72 8.54 -19.82 19.06
C ARG A 72 7.03 -19.75 19.22
N SER A 73 6.56 -19.03 20.24
CA SER A 73 5.13 -18.83 20.49
C SER A 73 4.44 -18.14 19.31
N LEU A 74 5.02 -17.05 18.80
CA LEU A 74 4.50 -16.35 17.62
C LEU A 74 4.46 -17.26 16.39
N LYS A 75 5.50 -18.08 16.17
CA LYS A 75 5.57 -19.01 15.04
C LYS A 75 4.51 -20.12 15.13
N ALA A 76 4.33 -20.71 16.30
CA ALA A 76 3.31 -21.73 16.52
C ALA A 76 1.90 -21.16 16.29
N ARG A 77 1.66 -19.95 16.79
CA ARG A 77 0.39 -19.25 16.63
C ARG A 77 0.09 -18.85 15.19
N ALA A 78 1.09 -18.35 14.46
CA ALA A 78 0.94 -18.02 13.04
C ALA A 78 0.57 -19.28 12.23
N ALA A 79 1.22 -20.41 12.53
CA ALA A 79 0.92 -21.69 11.90
C ALA A 79 -0.50 -22.20 12.23
N SER A 80 -0.96 -22.11 13.48
CA SER A 80 -2.31 -22.53 13.86
C SER A 80 -3.42 -21.66 13.26
N GLU A 81 -3.15 -20.37 13.06
CA GLU A 81 -4.11 -19.42 12.48
C GLU A 81 -4.04 -19.33 10.95
N GLY A 82 -3.13 -20.08 10.29
CA GLY A 82 -2.95 -20.04 8.83
C GLY A 82 -2.42 -18.70 8.32
N LYS A 83 -1.75 -17.92 9.16
CA LYS A 83 -1.25 -16.57 8.84
C LYS A 83 0.25 -16.57 8.64
N SER A 84 0.75 -15.57 7.89
CA SER A 84 2.18 -15.28 7.90
C SER A 84 2.61 -14.68 9.25
N MET A 85 3.87 -14.90 9.64
CA MET A 85 4.44 -14.30 10.85
C MET A 85 4.30 -12.77 10.87
N GLN A 86 4.55 -12.12 9.74
CA GLN A 86 4.41 -10.66 9.60
C GLN A 86 2.95 -10.22 9.71
N GLY A 87 2.01 -10.98 9.14
CA GLY A 87 0.58 -10.70 9.24
C GLY A 87 0.07 -10.77 10.68
N LEU A 88 0.46 -11.82 11.42
CA LEU A 88 0.10 -11.97 12.84
C LEU A 88 0.67 -10.83 13.69
N VAL A 89 1.93 -10.45 13.47
CA VAL A 89 2.59 -9.37 14.20
C VAL A 89 1.89 -8.02 13.95
N LEU A 90 1.58 -7.70 12.69
CA LEU A 90 0.85 -6.49 12.33
C LEU A 90 -0.52 -6.42 13.02
N GLU A 91 -1.25 -7.53 13.02
CA GLU A 91 -2.55 -7.61 13.69
C GLU A 91 -2.43 -7.37 15.20
N LEU A 92 -1.41 -7.94 15.86
CA LEU A 92 -1.17 -7.72 17.28
C LEU A 92 -0.82 -6.26 17.59
N ILE A 93 -0.02 -5.60 16.74
CA ILE A 93 0.29 -4.18 16.87
C ILE A 93 -1.00 -3.35 16.76
N THR A 94 -1.81 -3.59 15.72
CA THR A 94 -3.06 -2.84 15.50
C THR A 94 -4.03 -2.99 16.67
N ARG A 95 -4.16 -4.19 17.26
CA ARG A 95 -5.03 -4.43 18.43
C ARG A 95 -4.58 -3.73 19.71
N HIS A 96 -3.30 -3.38 19.82
CA HIS A 96 -2.75 -2.80 21.06
C HIS A 96 -2.56 -1.28 20.99
N VAL A 97 -2.56 -0.71 19.78
CA VAL A 97 -2.42 0.73 19.54
C VAL A 97 -3.77 1.42 19.34
N ALA A 98 -4.80 0.69 18.91
CA ALA A 98 -6.19 1.17 18.84
C ALA A 98 -6.87 1.13 20.21
#